data_AF-A0A6P0X5F9-F1
#
_entry.id   AF-A0A6P0X5F9-F1
#
_cell.length_a   1.000
_cell.length_b   1.000
_cell.length_c   1.000
_cell.angle_alpha   90.00
_cell.angle_beta   90.00
_cell.angle_gamma   90.00
#
_symmetry.space_group_name_H-M   'P 1'
#
loop_
_entity.id
_entity.type
_entity.pdbx_description
1 polymer ?
#
loop_
_entity_poly.entity_id
_entity_poly.type
_entity_poly.pdbx_seq_one_letter_code
_entity_poly.pdbx_strand_id
1 'polypeptide(L)'
;KLPLLWAMLGGLSLRLFSVELPLQLDKGIQQLGAAAIPVALIILGMQLASTRFEVGIYEICAASLRLLGGPLIAYTVGKLLQLEGLDLQVLVLQGAMPTAVNTIVLVSFGGDAPRVARTVVVSTLMSFVTLPLVLWILVK
;
A
#
# COMPACT_ATOMS: atom_id res chain seq x y z
N LYS A 1 -4.48 -4.63 19.20
CA LYS A 1 -3.17 -5.09 18.70
C LYS A 1 -3.33 -5.44 17.23
N LEU A 2 -2.38 -5.13 16.35
CA LEU A 2 -2.43 -5.59 14.96
C LEU A 2 -2.04 -7.08 14.89
N PRO A 3 -2.96 -8.02 14.65
CA PRO A 3 -2.63 -9.45 14.55
C PRO A 3 -1.82 -9.77 13.28
N LEU A 4 -1.76 -8.84 12.33
CA LEU A 4 -1.04 -8.96 11.06
C LEU A 4 0.42 -9.38 11.23
N LEU A 5 1.14 -8.79 12.20
CA LEU A 5 2.53 -9.15 12.46
C LEU A 5 2.67 -10.61 12.94
N TRP A 6 1.77 -11.03 13.83
CA TRP A 6 1.75 -12.42 14.32
C TRP A 6 1.39 -13.41 13.22
N ALA A 7 0.42 -13.06 12.37
CA ALA A 7 0.05 -13.87 11.21
C ALA A 7 1.21 -14.00 10.20
N MET A 8 1.93 -12.90 9.92
CA MET A 8 3.12 -12.92 9.07
C MET A 8 4.23 -13.80 9.66
N LEU A 9 4.54 -13.66 10.96
CA LEU A 9 5.53 -14.48 11.63
C LEU A 9 5.14 -15.96 11.63
N GLY A 10 3.86 -16.26 11.87
CA GLY A 10 3.33 -17.63 11.79
C GLY A 10 3.48 -18.21 10.39
N GLY A 11 3.03 -17.49 9.35
CA GLY A 11 3.15 -17.94 7.96
C GLY A 11 4.60 -18.12 7.50
N LEU A 12 5.49 -17.21 7.91
CA LEU A 12 6.93 -17.33 7.62
C LEU A 12 7.54 -18.55 8.32
N SER A 13 7.17 -18.79 9.58
CA SER A 13 7.64 -19.96 10.34
C SER A 13 7.19 -21.27 9.68
N LEU A 14 5.91 -21.37 9.30
CA LEU A 14 5.38 -22.54 8.58
C LEU A 14 6.15 -22.78 7.27
N ARG A 15 6.47 -21.71 6.53
CA ARG A 15 7.27 -21.80 5.30
C ARG A 15 8.71 -22.25 5.57
N LEU A 16 9.35 -21.74 6.62
CA LEU A 16 10.73 -22.11 6.98
C LEU A 16 10.84 -23.58 7.39
N PHE A 17 9.86 -24.09 8.14
CA PHE A 17 9.82 -25.50 8.55
C PHE A 17 9.19 -26.42 7.49
N SER A 18 8.84 -25.90 6.31
CA SER A 18 8.17 -26.65 5.23
C SER A 18 6.97 -27.48 5.72
N VAL A 19 6.20 -26.90 6.65
CA VAL A 19 5.04 -27.59 7.26
C VAL A 19 3.90 -27.57 6.25
N GLU A 20 3.53 -28.75 5.76
CA GLU A 20 2.34 -28.91 4.94
C GLU A 20 1.08 -28.78 5.81
N LEU A 21 0.20 -27.87 5.40
CA LEU A 21 -1.07 -27.67 6.09
C LEU A 21 -2.04 -28.82 5.74
N PRO A 22 -2.62 -29.52 6.73
CA PRO A 22 -3.58 -30.58 6.45
C PRO A 22 -4.88 -30.00 5.84
N LEU A 23 -5.65 -30.86 5.16
CA LEU A 23 -7.03 -30.57 4.72
C LEU A 23 -7.20 -29.37 3.75
N GLN A 24 -6.20 -29.04 2.94
CA GLN A 24 -6.24 -27.91 1.99
C GLN A 24 -6.53 -26.55 2.65
N LEU A 25 -6.14 -26.38 3.92
CA LEU A 25 -6.28 -25.13 4.66
C LEU A 25 -5.53 -23.97 3.98
N ASP A 26 -4.48 -24.27 3.23
CA ASP A 26 -3.76 -23.32 2.37
C ASP A 26 -4.72 -22.59 1.42
N LYS A 27 -5.62 -23.30 0.75
CA LYS A 27 -6.60 -22.70 -0.17
C LYS A 27 -7.60 -21.83 0.56
N GLY A 28 -8.09 -22.27 1.71
CA GLY A 28 -9.02 -21.50 2.53
C GLY A 28 -8.39 -20.19 3.00
N ILE A 29 -7.16 -20.24 3.51
CA ILE A 29 -6.40 -19.06 3.93
C ILE A 29 -6.15 -18.13 2.72
N GLN A 30 -5.80 -18.68 1.56
CA GLN A 30 -5.55 -17.91 0.35
C GLN A 30 -6.83 -17.20 -0.14
N GLN A 31 -7.99 -17.86 -0.09
CA GLN A 31 -9.27 -17.25 -0.43
C GLN A 31 -9.66 -16.13 0.54
N LEU A 32 -9.47 -16.33 1.84
CA LEU A 32 -9.68 -15.28 2.85
C LEU A 32 -8.74 -14.09 2.62
N GLY A 33 -7.47 -14.36 2.30
CA GLY A 33 -6.49 -13.33 1.94
C GLY A 33 -6.90 -12.55 0.69
N ALA A 34 -7.38 -13.23 -0.35
CA ALA A 34 -7.88 -12.60 -1.57
C ALA A 34 -9.13 -11.73 -1.31
N ALA A 35 -10.01 -12.15 -0.39
CA ALA A 35 -11.19 -11.40 0.02
C ALA A 35 -10.87 -10.15 0.87
N ALA A 36 -9.68 -10.07 1.47
CA ALA A 36 -9.31 -8.95 2.32
C ALA A 36 -9.26 -7.61 1.57
N ILE A 37 -8.75 -7.60 0.34
CA ILE A 37 -8.66 -6.40 -0.51
C ILE A 37 -10.06 -5.82 -0.82
N PRO A 38 -11.01 -6.57 -1.40
CA PRO A 38 -12.34 -6.04 -1.69
C PRO A 38 -13.08 -5.59 -0.43
N VAL A 39 -12.95 -6.31 0.70
CA VAL A 39 -13.52 -5.87 1.98
C VAL A 39 -12.92 -4.54 2.44
N ALA A 40 -11.61 -4.36 2.34
CA ALA A 40 -10.96 -3.10 2.69
C ALA A 40 -11.43 -1.94 1.80
N LEU A 41 -11.65 -2.19 0.50
CA LEU A 41 -12.20 -1.19 -0.43
C LEU A 41 -13.66 -0.84 -0.12
N ILE A 42 -14.49 -1.81 0.29
CA ILE A 42 -15.85 -1.55 0.75
C ILE A 42 -15.82 -0.65 2.00
N ILE A 43 -14.96 -0.96 2.97
CA ILE A 43 -14.80 -0.13 4.18
C ILE A 43 -14.35 1.28 3.83
N LEU A 44 -13.39 1.43 2.91
CA LEU A 44 -12.97 2.74 2.39
C LEU A 44 -14.16 3.51 1.80
N GLY A 45 -14.96 2.85 0.95
CA GLY A 45 -16.17 3.42 0.36
C GLY A 45 -17.19 3.86 1.41
N MET A 46 -17.41 3.04 2.44
CA MET A 46 -18.30 3.38 3.56
C MET A 46 -17.81 4.62 4.34
N GLN A 47 -16.50 4.73 4.59
CA GLN A 47 -15.93 5.89 5.29
C GLN A 47 -16.03 7.18 4.46
N LEU A 48 -15.93 7.07 3.14
CA LEU A 48 -16.16 8.19 2.23
C LEU A 48 -17.64 8.58 2.21
N ALA A 49 -18.55 7.62 2.17
CA ALA A 49 -19.99 7.87 2.15
C ALA A 49 -20.49 8.52 3.45
N SER A 50 -19.88 8.19 4.59
CA SER A 50 -20.24 8.77 5.89
C SER A 50 -19.68 10.18 6.14
N THR A 51 -18.91 10.73 5.21
CA THR A 51 -18.25 12.04 5.37
C THR A 51 -18.51 12.93 4.15
N ARG A 52 -18.62 14.25 4.33
CA ARG A 52 -18.59 15.18 3.20
C ARG A 52 -17.26 15.03 2.47
N PHE A 53 -17.26 14.77 1.16
CA PHE A 53 -16.02 14.66 0.40
C PHE A 53 -15.47 16.05 0.12
N GLU A 54 -14.55 16.51 0.96
CA GLU A 54 -13.84 17.79 0.79
C GLU A 54 -12.35 17.48 0.70
N VAL A 55 -11.77 17.78 -0.46
CA VAL A 55 -10.33 17.67 -0.69
C VAL A 55 -9.71 18.99 -0.27
N GLY A 56 -9.03 18.99 0.88
CA GLY A 56 -8.26 20.12 1.35
C GLY A 56 -6.85 20.13 0.76
N ILE A 57 -6.14 21.23 1.04
CA ILE A 57 -4.73 21.35 0.67
C ILE A 57 -3.86 20.29 1.38
N TYR A 58 -4.29 19.82 2.55
CA TYR A 58 -3.58 18.82 3.32
C TYR A 58 -3.52 17.48 2.59
N GLU A 59 -4.65 16.98 2.08
CA GLU A 59 -4.74 15.70 1.38
C GLU A 59 -3.92 15.71 0.09
N ILE A 60 -3.95 16.84 -0.63
CA ILE A 60 -3.15 17.05 -1.85
C ILE A 60 -1.66 17.06 -1.53
N CYS A 61 -1.24 17.82 -0.51
CA CYS A 61 0.16 17.87 -0.09
C CYS A 61 0.66 16.50 0.40
N ALA A 62 -0.15 15.79 1.20
CA ALA A 62 0.19 14.47 1.71
C ALA A 62 0.33 13.44 0.58
N ALA A 63 -0.63 13.42 -0.36
CA ALA A 63 -0.57 12.56 -1.54
C ALA A 63 0.64 12.88 -2.43
N SER A 64 0.89 14.17 -2.70
CA SER A 64 2.02 14.62 -3.52
C SER A 64 3.36 14.27 -2.87
N LEU A 65 3.51 14.50 -1.57
CA LEU A 65 4.72 14.15 -0.82
C LEU A 65 4.97 12.64 -0.87
N ARG A 66 3.92 11.82 -0.74
CA ARG A 66 4.06 10.36 -0.83
C ARG A 66 4.43 9.88 -2.23
N LEU A 67 3.77 10.43 -3.26
CA LEU A 67 3.91 10.01 -4.66
C LEU A 67 5.20 10.53 -5.32
N LEU A 68 5.73 11.67 -4.88
CA LEU A 68 6.97 12.25 -5.41
C LEU A 68 8.16 11.96 -4.49
N GLY A 69 7.98 12.11 -3.18
CA GLY A 69 9.03 11.85 -2.20
C GLY A 69 9.40 10.37 -2.12
N GLY A 70 8.41 9.47 -2.17
CA GLY A 70 8.62 8.02 -2.19
C GLY A 70 9.60 7.54 -3.28
N PRO A 71 9.33 7.78 -4.57
CA PRO A 71 10.24 7.36 -5.64
C PRO A 71 11.57 8.10 -5.62
N LEU A 72 11.61 9.37 -5.22
CA LEU A 72 12.86 10.13 -5.12
C LEU A 72 13.80 9.54 -4.05
N ILE A 73 13.25 9.19 -2.88
CA ILE A 73 13.99 8.51 -1.82
C ILE A 73 14.41 7.11 -2.29
N ALA A 74 13.51 6.36 -2.93
CA ALA A 74 13.83 5.04 -3.46
C ALA A 74 14.97 5.08 -4.51
N TYR A 75 14.98 6.10 -5.38
CA TYR A 75 16.03 6.27 -6.38
C TYR A 75 17.38 6.62 -5.75
N THR A 76 17.39 7.58 -4.82
CA THR A 76 18.63 7.99 -4.13
C THR A 76 19.21 6.85 -3.31
N VAL A 77 18.39 6.14 -2.53
CA VAL A 77 18.83 4.96 -1.76
C VAL A 77 19.28 3.84 -2.69
N GLY A 78 18.54 3.56 -3.77
CA GLY A 78 18.92 2.54 -4.75
C GLY A 78 20.27 2.83 -5.41
N LYS A 79 20.55 4.08 -5.75
CA LYS A 79 21.86 4.51 -6.26
C LYS A 79 22.97 4.40 -5.22
N LEU A 80 22.71 4.75 -3.96
CA LEU A 80 23.69 4.57 -2.86
C LEU A 80 24.03 3.09 -2.62
N LEU A 81 23.06 2.20 -2.84
CA LEU A 81 23.24 0.75 -2.79
C LEU A 81 23.80 0.15 -4.07
N GLN A 82 24.14 0.96 -5.07
CA GLN A 82 24.66 0.54 -6.38
C GLN A 82 23.71 -0.43 -7.12
N LEU A 83 22.40 -0.25 -6.96
CA LEU A 83 21.41 -0.99 -7.73
C LEU A 83 21.39 -0.51 -9.19
N GLU A 84 21.33 -1.45 -10.12
CA GLU A 84 21.33 -1.18 -11.55
C GLU A 84 20.18 -1.90 -12.27
N GLY A 85 19.82 -1.39 -13.44
CA GLY A 85 18.81 -2.00 -14.31
C GLY A 85 17.48 -2.23 -13.62
N LEU A 86 17.00 -3.48 -13.66
CA LEU A 86 15.68 -3.88 -13.21
C LEU A 86 15.46 -3.66 -11.71
N ASP A 87 16.48 -3.88 -10.87
CA ASP A 87 16.33 -3.82 -9.41
C ASP A 87 16.06 -2.39 -8.94
N LEU A 88 16.77 -1.42 -9.53
CA LEU A 88 16.53 0.01 -9.28
C LEU A 88 15.14 0.42 -9.77
N GLN A 89 14.73 -0.04 -10.95
CA GLN A 89 13.42 0.28 -11.52
C GLN A 89 12.27 -0.24 -10.64
N VAL A 90 12.37 -1.48 -10.17
CA VAL A 90 11.37 -2.08 -9.28
C VAL A 90 11.32 -1.32 -7.95
N LEU A 91 12.48 -1.00 -7.35
CA LEU A 91 12.52 -0.25 -6.09
C LEU A 91 11.85 1.12 -6.20
N VAL A 92 12.17 1.87 -7.26
CA VAL A 92 11.58 3.21 -7.48
C VAL A 92 10.09 3.11 -7.77
N LEU A 93 9.65 2.12 -8.55
CA LEU A 93 8.24 1.89 -8.85
C LEU A 93 7.45 1.53 -7.59
N GLN A 94 8.01 0.70 -6.71
CA GLN A 94 7.42 0.41 -5.39
C GLN A 94 7.34 1.69 -4.52
N GLY A 95 8.35 2.55 -4.59
CA GLY A 95 8.36 3.86 -3.93
C GLY A 95 7.25 4.79 -4.41
N ALA A 96 6.89 4.71 -5.70
CA ALA A 96 5.85 5.52 -6.35
C ALA A 96 4.40 5.04 -6.08
N MET A 97 4.21 3.90 -5.42
CA MET A 97 2.87 3.39 -5.13
C MET A 97 2.05 4.34 -4.25
N PRO A 98 0.72 4.43 -4.48
CA PRO A 98 -0.16 5.26 -3.68
C PRO A 98 -0.26 4.75 -2.23
N THR A 99 -0.95 5.52 -1.39
CA THR A 99 -1.10 5.20 0.04
C THR A 99 -1.85 3.87 0.22
N ALA A 100 -1.31 2.99 1.06
CA ALA A 100 -1.88 1.65 1.27
C ALA A 100 -3.25 1.72 1.98
N VAL A 101 -4.24 0.97 1.48
CA VAL A 101 -5.60 0.89 2.05
C VAL A 101 -5.59 0.37 3.50
N ASN A 102 -4.57 -0.39 3.90
CA ASN A 102 -4.41 -0.90 5.26
C ASN A 102 -4.26 0.22 6.33
N THR A 103 -3.91 1.45 5.94
CA THR A 103 -3.89 2.59 6.87
C THR A 103 -5.27 2.86 7.48
N ILE A 104 -6.36 2.51 6.79
CA ILE A 104 -7.73 2.64 7.28
C ILE A 104 -7.97 1.79 8.53
N VAL A 105 -7.43 0.55 8.53
CA VAL A 105 -7.50 -0.34 9.70
C VAL A 105 -6.67 0.21 10.85
N LEU A 106 -5.53 0.83 10.54
CA LEU A 106 -4.64 1.43 11.54
C LEU A 106 -5.31 2.61 12.25
N VAL A 107 -6.09 3.38 11.52
CA VAL A 107 -6.75 4.59 12.02
C VAL A 107 -7.89 4.28 12.99
N SER A 108 -8.47 3.07 12.92
CA SER A 108 -9.40 2.56 13.94
C SER A 108 -8.81 2.52 15.36
N PHE A 109 -7.49 2.69 15.52
CA PHE A 109 -6.80 2.75 16.82
C PHE A 109 -6.56 4.18 17.36
N GLY A 110 -7.15 5.22 16.75
CA GLY A 110 -7.11 6.59 17.31
C GLY A 110 -6.72 7.70 16.33
N GLY A 111 -7.09 7.60 15.05
CA GLY A 111 -6.84 8.66 14.07
C GLY A 111 -8.11 9.17 13.37
N ASP A 112 -7.91 10.05 12.39
CA ASP A 112 -8.99 10.62 11.57
C ASP A 112 -9.27 9.74 10.34
N ALA A 113 -10.21 8.81 10.50
CA ALA A 113 -10.56 7.80 9.49
C ALA A 113 -11.04 8.45 8.18
N PRO A 114 -11.97 9.43 8.23
CA PRO A 114 -12.36 10.17 7.03
C PRO A 114 -11.21 10.85 6.28
N ARG A 115 -10.27 11.50 6.99
CA ARG A 115 -9.14 12.19 6.36
C ARG A 115 -8.18 11.22 5.68
N VAL A 116 -7.91 10.08 6.31
CA VAL A 116 -7.08 9.03 5.71
C VAL A 116 -7.77 8.42 4.50
N ALA A 117 -9.07 8.15 4.58
CA ALA A 117 -9.86 7.66 3.45
C ALA A 117 -9.79 8.61 2.25
N ARG A 118 -9.97 9.91 2.46
CA ARG A 118 -9.82 10.92 1.40
C ARG A 118 -8.40 10.94 0.81
N THR A 119 -7.38 10.92 1.67
CA THR A 119 -5.97 10.94 1.23
C THR A 119 -5.63 9.70 0.39
N VAL A 120 -6.13 8.53 0.78
CA VAL A 120 -5.96 7.28 0.02
C VAL A 120 -6.56 7.47 -1.37
N VAL A 121 -7.82 7.88 -1.49
CA VAL A 121 -8.48 8.11 -2.79
C VAL A 121 -7.76 9.14 -3.64
N VAL A 122 -7.38 10.29 -3.07
CA VAL A 122 -6.65 11.34 -3.78
C VAL A 122 -5.31 10.81 -4.29
N SER A 123 -4.57 10.07 -3.47
CA SER A 123 -3.29 9.46 -3.90
C SER A 123 -3.49 8.39 -4.98
N THR A 124 -4.57 7.60 -4.92
CA THR A 124 -4.90 6.63 -5.97
C THR A 124 -5.27 7.33 -7.26
N LEU A 125 -6.07 8.40 -7.23
CA LEU A 125 -6.41 9.18 -8.41
C LEU A 125 -5.18 9.86 -9.03
N MET A 126 -4.33 10.50 -8.21
CA MET A 126 -3.08 11.11 -8.68
C MET A 126 -2.12 10.08 -9.27
N SER A 127 -2.12 8.84 -8.75
CA SER A 127 -1.26 7.76 -9.26
C SER A 127 -1.50 7.39 -10.72
N PHE A 128 -2.70 7.63 -11.26
CA PHE A 128 -2.98 7.42 -12.69
C PHE A 128 -2.10 8.29 -13.59
N VAL A 129 -1.64 9.44 -13.10
CA VAL A 129 -0.74 10.34 -13.83
C VAL A 129 0.71 10.14 -13.37
N THR A 130 0.95 10.00 -12.07
CA THR A 130 2.34 9.93 -11.55
C THR A 130 3.02 8.60 -11.87
N LEU A 131 2.31 7.46 -11.84
CA LEU A 131 2.95 6.15 -12.12
C LEU A 131 3.43 6.04 -13.57
N PRO A 132 2.62 6.35 -14.61
CA PRO A 132 3.11 6.34 -15.99
C PRO A 132 4.30 7.29 -16.20
N LEU A 133 4.28 8.46 -15.54
CA LEU A 133 5.35 9.45 -15.63
C LEU A 133 6.66 8.92 -15.01
N VAL A 134 6.60 8.35 -13.81
CA VAL A 134 7.77 7.72 -13.17
C VAL A 134 8.32 6.57 -14.01
N LEU A 135 7.43 5.73 -14.54
CA LEU A 135 7.81 4.61 -15.39
C LEU A 135 8.47 5.09 -16.69
N TRP A 136 7.95 6.13 -17.33
CA TRP A 136 8.55 6.73 -18.52
C TRP A 136 9.95 7.30 -18.25
N ILE A 137 10.18 7.92 -17.09
CA ILE A 137 11.51 8.44 -16.71
C ILE A 137 12.50 7.30 -16.45
N LEU A 138 12.07 6.17 -15.89
CA LEU A 138 12.93 5.05 -15.52
C LEU A 138 13.33 4.13 -16.68
N VAL A 139 12.46 4.01 -17.68
CA VAL A 139 12.65 3.10 -18.83
C VAL A 139 13.40 3.78 -19.98
N LYS A 140 13.46 5.11 -19.97
CA LYS A 140 14.21 5.92 -20.94
C LYS A 140 15.68 6.01 -20.58
#